data_AF-A0A9E1ZZB6-F1
#
_entry.id   AF-A0A9E1ZZB6-F1
#
_cell.length_a   1.000
_cell.length_b   1.000
_cell.length_c   1.000
_cell.angle_alpha   90.00
_cell.angle_beta   90.00
_cell.angle_gamma   90.00
#
_symmetry.space_group_name_H-M   'P 1'
#
loop_
_entity.id
_entity.type
_entity.pdbx_description
1 polymer ?
#
loop_
_entity_poly.entity_id
_entity_poly.type
_entity_poly.pdbx_seq_one_letter_code
_entity_poly.pdbx_strand_id
1 'polypeptide(L)'
;MNRKLRRKYAKALANKGFSIFRIKPNEKVPVGKGWQKEASADASHWANGLDFNIGLATGMDVIVIDIDMKRGVDGEANWKKLCKKLGIKESPFQVKTPSGGRHIYYFAPKGVTLGNSVSQIAKGVDVRGVGGYVVAPGSEIDSIMYEVIAKGVDPIEMPPELIALCQKSRERADDFDIPVGKLDTKDNIKSAKTYLKVARESLEGAGGDATAFAVAARVREMGISEGRCLDMMLGKWNARCVPPWSGEELAVKVRNAYSYATSRIGADTPEAQFADDPDSSPTAKRKLTRVERMNQRCAVVIVGTSYLIAERYRDAQDRAKVKLFGREAFHVAKVGDFYIDQDGKKRSTSKEWMVSPNRRTYEGGFTFNPKEAGSGDDKFNHWRGFYFKPLANMSPDDAKKECNLFLRHLKNVVCGGDMKLYRWLLNHFAHLVQFPWKKPETAIVVVGEKGAGKSLIFDVIGNLAKDNYILTAE
;
A
#
# COMPACT_ATOMS: atom_id res chain seq x y z
N MET A 1 -35.31 -17.00 28.26
CA MET A 1 -36.12 -17.86 27.36
C MET A 1 -35.31 -18.59 26.27
N ASN A 2 -34.03 -18.26 26.03
CA ASN A 2 -33.37 -18.56 24.75
C ASN A 2 -32.38 -19.77 24.72
N ARG A 3 -31.98 -20.36 25.86
CA ARG A 3 -30.97 -21.45 25.88
C ARG A 3 -31.39 -22.72 25.13
N LYS A 4 -32.65 -23.15 25.28
CA LYS A 4 -33.17 -24.33 24.55
C LYS A 4 -33.19 -24.09 23.03
N LEU A 5 -33.45 -22.85 22.62
CA LEU A 5 -33.48 -22.46 21.21
C LEU A 5 -32.06 -22.43 20.60
N ARG A 6 -31.10 -21.79 21.29
CA ARG A 6 -29.68 -21.83 20.92
C ARG A 6 -29.18 -23.27 20.72
N ARG A 7 -29.45 -24.15 21.68
CA ARG A 7 -29.12 -25.58 21.59
C ARG A 7 -29.70 -26.26 20.35
N LYS A 8 -30.96 -25.98 20.05
CA LYS A 8 -31.64 -26.54 18.88
C LYS A 8 -30.96 -26.07 17.58
N TYR A 9 -30.63 -24.78 17.48
CA TYR A 9 -29.91 -24.24 16.33
C TYR A 9 -28.49 -24.77 16.21
N ALA A 10 -27.73 -24.82 17.31
CA ALA A 10 -26.38 -25.37 17.30
C ALA A 10 -26.37 -26.82 16.79
N LYS A 11 -27.27 -27.67 17.30
CA LYS A 11 -27.43 -29.04 16.80
C LYS A 11 -27.84 -29.10 15.33
N ALA A 12 -28.77 -28.24 14.91
CA ALA A 12 -29.21 -28.21 13.52
C ALA A 12 -28.11 -27.76 12.55
N LEU A 13 -27.26 -26.81 12.95
CA LEU A 13 -26.11 -26.34 12.15
C LEU A 13 -25.01 -27.41 12.10
N ALA A 14 -24.68 -28.02 13.25
CA ALA A 14 -23.72 -29.11 13.33
C ALA A 14 -24.13 -30.33 12.48
N ASN A 15 -25.43 -30.70 12.50
CA ASN A 15 -25.96 -31.80 11.66
C ASN A 15 -25.88 -31.51 10.15
N LYS A 16 -25.77 -30.24 9.74
CA LYS A 16 -25.51 -29.85 8.34
C LYS A 16 -24.02 -29.88 7.99
N GLY A 17 -23.17 -30.27 8.93
CA GLY A 17 -21.72 -30.30 8.78
C GLY A 17 -21.03 -28.97 9.06
N PHE A 18 -21.73 -27.95 9.57
CA PHE A 18 -21.10 -26.65 9.82
C PHE A 18 -20.30 -26.64 11.11
N SER A 19 -19.07 -26.16 10.99
CA SER A 19 -18.17 -25.96 12.12
C SER A 19 -18.62 -24.79 13.00
N ILE A 20 -19.09 -25.10 14.21
CA ILE A 20 -19.59 -24.12 15.19
C ILE A 20 -18.68 -24.02 16.41
N PHE A 21 -18.72 -22.89 17.11
CA PHE A 21 -17.93 -22.61 18.32
C PHE A 21 -18.65 -21.61 19.23
N ARG A 22 -18.11 -21.36 20.43
CA ARG A 22 -18.69 -20.45 21.43
C ARG A 22 -18.28 -18.99 21.19
N ILE A 23 -19.29 -18.12 21.15
CA ILE A 23 -19.17 -16.66 21.22
C ILE A 23 -19.69 -16.20 22.59
N LYS A 24 -19.05 -15.17 23.15
CA LYS A 24 -19.46 -14.59 24.44
C LYS A 24 -20.95 -14.18 24.42
N PRO A 25 -21.66 -14.32 25.55
CA PRO A 25 -23.05 -13.87 25.65
C PRO A 25 -23.18 -12.39 25.26
N ASN A 26 -24.24 -12.06 24.51
CA ASN A 26 -24.54 -10.69 24.05
C ASN A 26 -23.41 -9.99 23.27
N GLU A 27 -22.45 -10.75 22.73
CA GLU A 27 -21.32 -10.21 22.00
C GLU A 27 -21.15 -10.91 20.64
N LYS A 28 -20.26 -10.35 19.81
CA LYS A 28 -19.79 -10.95 18.55
C LYS A 28 -18.35 -11.48 18.64
N VAL A 29 -17.84 -11.63 19.87
CA VAL A 29 -16.44 -12.00 20.16
C VAL A 29 -16.34 -13.46 20.62
N PRO A 30 -15.48 -14.30 20.02
CA PRO A 30 -15.27 -15.68 20.42
C PRO A 30 -14.78 -15.82 21.87
N VAL A 31 -15.02 -16.99 22.47
CA VAL A 31 -14.43 -17.33 23.76
C VAL A 31 -12.95 -17.70 23.58
N GLY A 32 -12.05 -16.76 23.91
CA GLY A 32 -10.59 -16.97 23.88
C GLY A 32 -9.93 -16.78 22.50
N LYS A 33 -8.59 -16.71 22.48
CA LYS A 33 -7.76 -16.39 21.30
C LYS A 33 -7.49 -17.59 20.35
N GLY A 34 -8.20 -18.71 20.50
CA GLY A 34 -7.96 -19.95 19.73
C GLY A 34 -9.24 -20.66 19.24
N TRP A 35 -10.32 -19.91 19.04
CA TRP A 35 -11.64 -20.45 18.69
C TRP A 35 -11.66 -21.31 17.42
N GLN A 36 -10.70 -21.13 16.51
CA GLN A 36 -10.56 -21.96 15.31
C GLN A 36 -10.30 -23.42 15.64
N LYS A 37 -9.64 -23.71 16.77
CA LYS A 37 -9.42 -25.07 17.28
C LYS A 37 -10.67 -25.66 17.95
N GLU A 38 -11.59 -24.80 18.40
CA GLU A 38 -12.87 -25.20 18.98
C GLU A 38 -13.93 -25.44 17.90
N ALA A 39 -13.84 -24.72 16.78
CA ALA A 39 -14.76 -24.83 15.66
C ALA A 39 -14.82 -26.27 15.14
N SER A 40 -15.99 -26.88 15.27
CA SER A 40 -16.22 -28.27 14.87
C SER A 40 -17.69 -28.51 14.57
N ALA A 41 -18.00 -29.54 13.79
CA ALA A 41 -19.37 -29.99 13.55
C ALA A 41 -19.95 -30.79 14.73
N ASP A 42 -19.51 -30.50 15.96
CA ASP A 42 -19.98 -31.12 17.19
C ASP A 42 -20.62 -30.07 18.12
N ALA A 43 -21.91 -30.27 18.41
CA ALA A 43 -22.68 -29.42 19.31
C ALA A 43 -22.60 -29.85 20.79
N SER A 44 -21.72 -30.78 21.17
CA SER A 44 -21.56 -31.30 22.54
C SER A 44 -21.30 -30.21 23.58
N HIS A 45 -20.57 -29.16 23.23
CA HIS A 45 -20.30 -27.99 24.09
C HIS A 45 -21.58 -27.29 24.58
N TRP A 46 -22.70 -27.48 23.88
CA TRP A 46 -24.00 -26.94 24.24
C TRP A 46 -24.79 -27.84 25.20
N ALA A 47 -24.28 -29.03 25.58
CA ALA A 47 -24.94 -29.98 26.48
C ALA A 47 -24.92 -29.58 27.97
N ASN A 48 -24.07 -28.62 28.38
CA ASN A 48 -23.82 -28.30 29.79
C ASN A 48 -24.41 -26.96 30.29
N GLY A 49 -25.38 -26.37 29.58
CA GLY A 49 -26.20 -25.26 30.12
C GLY A 49 -25.55 -23.87 30.16
N LEU A 50 -24.38 -23.70 29.54
CA LEU A 50 -23.71 -22.40 29.39
C LEU A 50 -24.41 -21.50 28.35
N ASP A 51 -24.35 -20.18 28.58
CA ASP A 51 -25.15 -19.20 27.84
C ASP A 51 -24.33 -18.44 26.78
N PHE A 52 -23.84 -19.15 25.76
CA PHE A 52 -23.02 -18.56 24.71
C PHE A 52 -23.86 -18.16 23.49
N ASN A 53 -23.40 -17.17 22.73
CA ASN A 53 -23.82 -17.01 21.34
C ASN A 53 -23.12 -18.07 20.48
N ILE A 54 -23.73 -18.43 19.36
CA ILE A 54 -23.22 -19.45 18.45
C ILE A 54 -22.37 -18.76 17.39
N GLY A 55 -21.09 -19.10 17.34
CA GLY A 55 -20.23 -18.78 16.21
C GLY A 55 -20.27 -19.89 15.17
N LEU A 56 -20.20 -19.52 13.90
CA LEU A 56 -20.08 -20.44 12.78
C LEU A 56 -18.87 -20.04 11.94
N ALA A 57 -17.91 -20.95 11.84
CA ALA A 57 -16.68 -20.75 11.09
C ALA A 57 -16.96 -20.82 9.59
N THR A 58 -16.43 -19.87 8.83
CA THR A 58 -16.64 -19.77 7.38
C THR A 58 -15.41 -20.20 6.59
N GLY A 59 -15.59 -20.53 5.32
CA GLY A 59 -14.51 -20.80 4.36
C GLY A 59 -14.38 -22.25 3.91
N MET A 60 -14.45 -23.21 4.84
CA MET A 60 -14.29 -24.63 4.51
C MET A 60 -15.60 -25.29 4.09
N ASP A 61 -16.63 -25.17 4.92
CA ASP A 61 -17.93 -25.83 4.69
C ASP A 61 -18.96 -24.88 4.06
N VAL A 62 -18.80 -23.59 4.34
CA VAL A 62 -19.82 -22.57 4.11
C VAL A 62 -19.20 -21.21 3.87
N ILE A 63 -19.74 -20.49 2.89
CA ILE A 63 -19.42 -19.08 2.61
C ILE A 63 -20.66 -18.25 2.95
N VAL A 64 -20.46 -17.11 3.59
CA VAL A 64 -21.57 -16.22 3.97
C VAL A 64 -21.41 -14.87 3.30
N ILE A 65 -22.46 -14.42 2.60
CA ILE A 65 -22.60 -13.05 2.14
C ILE A 65 -23.27 -12.25 3.26
N ASP A 66 -22.56 -11.29 3.81
CA ASP A 66 -22.96 -10.45 4.95
C ASP A 66 -23.38 -9.07 4.41
N ILE A 67 -24.69 -8.82 4.36
CA ILE A 67 -25.28 -7.58 3.85
C ILE A 67 -25.46 -6.62 5.02
N ASP A 68 -24.73 -5.50 4.99
CA ASP A 68 -24.82 -4.45 6.01
C ASP A 68 -25.68 -3.27 5.52
N MET A 69 -26.46 -2.69 6.44
CA MET A 69 -27.39 -1.57 6.20
C MET A 69 -26.92 -0.27 6.86
N LYS A 70 -25.65 -0.17 7.27
CA LYS A 70 -25.12 0.96 8.06
C LYS A 70 -24.44 2.06 7.22
N ARG A 71 -24.31 3.25 7.81
CA ARG A 71 -23.49 4.40 7.34
C ARG A 71 -23.90 5.02 6.00
N GLY A 72 -25.21 5.14 5.74
CA GLY A 72 -25.70 5.74 4.49
C GLY A 72 -25.42 4.90 3.23
N VAL A 73 -25.13 3.60 3.41
CA VAL A 73 -24.96 2.63 2.35
C VAL A 73 -26.11 1.62 2.41
N ASP A 74 -26.85 1.52 1.32
CA ASP A 74 -27.91 0.51 1.16
C ASP A 74 -27.34 -0.77 0.55
N GLY A 75 -26.80 -1.64 1.41
CA GLY A 75 -26.23 -2.93 0.99
C GLY A 75 -27.26 -3.83 0.31
N GLU A 76 -28.52 -3.79 0.75
CA GLU A 76 -29.62 -4.59 0.18
C GLU A 76 -29.95 -4.16 -1.25
N ALA A 77 -30.05 -2.85 -1.51
CA ALA A 77 -30.25 -2.34 -2.87
C ALA A 77 -29.08 -2.68 -3.80
N ASN A 78 -27.85 -2.54 -3.31
CA ASN A 78 -26.65 -2.87 -4.07
C ASN A 78 -26.57 -4.37 -4.38
N TRP A 79 -26.92 -5.22 -3.42
CA TRP A 79 -26.99 -6.66 -3.59
C TRP A 79 -28.06 -7.06 -4.62
N LYS A 80 -29.28 -6.55 -4.50
CA LYS A 80 -30.37 -6.81 -5.46
C LYS A 80 -29.98 -6.39 -6.88
N LYS A 81 -29.33 -5.24 -7.02
CA LYS A 81 -28.83 -4.75 -8.31
C LYS A 81 -27.79 -5.70 -8.90
N LEU A 82 -26.86 -6.21 -8.09
CA LEU A 82 -25.86 -7.19 -8.50
C LEU A 82 -26.52 -8.50 -8.94
N CYS A 83 -27.43 -9.04 -8.13
CA CYS A 83 -28.13 -10.29 -8.43
C CYS A 83 -28.92 -10.19 -9.73
N LYS A 84 -29.65 -9.09 -9.93
CA LYS A 84 -30.38 -8.83 -11.19
C LYS A 84 -29.44 -8.74 -12.38
N LYS A 85 -28.31 -8.05 -12.25
CA LYS A 85 -27.33 -7.87 -13.33
C LYS A 85 -26.71 -9.20 -13.77
N LEU A 86 -26.47 -10.11 -12.84
CA LEU A 86 -25.75 -11.36 -13.08
C LEU A 86 -26.66 -12.60 -13.13
N GLY A 87 -27.97 -12.44 -12.97
CA GLY A 87 -28.91 -13.57 -12.91
C GLY A 87 -28.72 -14.47 -11.70
N ILE A 88 -28.16 -13.95 -10.60
CA ILE A 88 -27.86 -14.75 -9.40
C ILE A 88 -29.15 -15.06 -8.66
N LYS A 89 -29.40 -16.35 -8.44
CA LYS A 89 -30.41 -16.82 -7.50
C LYS A 89 -29.82 -16.86 -6.09
N GLU A 90 -30.49 -16.20 -5.15
CA GLU A 90 -30.08 -16.22 -3.75
C GLU A 90 -30.21 -17.62 -3.16
N SER A 91 -29.31 -17.93 -2.22
CA SER A 91 -29.49 -19.11 -1.38
C SER A 91 -30.72 -18.95 -0.49
N PRO A 92 -31.54 -20.00 -0.33
CA PRO A 92 -32.76 -19.93 0.47
C PRO A 92 -32.47 -19.91 1.98
N PHE A 93 -31.29 -20.37 2.42
CA PHE A 93 -30.91 -20.29 3.83
C PHE A 93 -30.33 -18.92 4.17
N GLN A 94 -31.15 -18.10 4.84
CA GLN A 94 -30.84 -16.70 5.16
C GLN A 94 -31.19 -16.36 6.59
N VAL A 95 -30.47 -15.40 7.16
CA VAL A 95 -30.58 -15.02 8.56
C VAL A 95 -30.61 -13.51 8.70
N LYS A 96 -31.66 -12.97 9.30
CA LYS A 96 -31.76 -11.55 9.65
C LYS A 96 -30.81 -11.26 10.82
N THR A 97 -30.08 -10.16 10.72
CA THR A 97 -29.13 -9.72 11.75
C THR A 97 -29.75 -8.67 12.67
N PRO A 98 -29.26 -8.50 13.90
CA PRO A 98 -29.68 -7.45 14.83
C PRO A 98 -29.56 -6.03 14.28
N SER A 99 -28.61 -5.80 13.35
CA SER A 99 -28.34 -4.50 12.75
C SER A 99 -29.28 -4.11 11.60
N GLY A 100 -30.27 -4.95 11.26
CA GLY A 100 -31.20 -4.71 10.16
C GLY A 100 -30.75 -5.23 8.79
N GLY A 101 -29.51 -5.72 8.68
CA GLY A 101 -29.00 -6.45 7.51
C GLY A 101 -29.32 -7.95 7.55
N ARG A 102 -28.74 -8.74 6.64
CA ARG A 102 -28.92 -10.20 6.59
C ARG A 102 -27.67 -10.96 6.14
N HIS A 103 -27.54 -12.19 6.60
CA HIS A 103 -26.56 -13.16 6.14
C HIS A 103 -27.22 -14.12 5.14
N ILE A 104 -26.58 -14.37 4.01
CA ILE A 104 -26.98 -15.38 3.02
C ILE A 104 -25.90 -16.46 2.99
N TYR A 105 -26.27 -17.70 3.28
CA TYR A 105 -25.33 -18.80 3.44
C TYR A 105 -25.30 -19.64 2.16
N TYR A 106 -24.11 -19.96 1.68
CA TYR A 106 -23.88 -20.86 0.54
C TYR A 106 -22.97 -22.00 0.97
N PHE A 107 -23.17 -23.21 0.45
CA PHE A 107 -22.16 -24.26 0.59
C PHE A 107 -20.88 -23.82 -0.11
N ALA A 108 -19.75 -24.04 0.55
CA ALA A 108 -18.46 -23.71 -0.04
C ALA A 108 -18.21 -24.60 -1.27
N PRO A 109 -17.82 -24.02 -2.42
CA PRO A 109 -17.55 -24.78 -3.64
C PRO A 109 -16.36 -25.73 -3.45
N LYS A 110 -16.49 -26.98 -3.92
CA LYS A 110 -15.40 -27.97 -3.79
C LYS A 110 -14.16 -27.53 -4.56
N GLY A 111 -13.00 -27.62 -3.92
CA GLY A 111 -11.71 -27.28 -4.55
C GLY A 111 -11.42 -25.79 -4.73
N VAL A 112 -12.30 -24.91 -4.24
CA VAL A 112 -12.15 -23.46 -4.34
C VAL A 112 -12.10 -22.84 -2.95
N THR A 113 -11.00 -22.15 -2.65
CA THR A 113 -10.83 -21.44 -1.38
C THR A 113 -11.11 -19.95 -1.55
N LEU A 114 -12.11 -19.44 -0.83
CA LEU A 114 -12.47 -18.01 -0.83
C LEU A 114 -12.10 -17.38 0.51
N GLY A 115 -11.42 -16.23 0.48
CA GLY A 115 -11.06 -15.46 1.67
C GLY A 115 -12.16 -14.48 2.10
N ASN A 116 -11.95 -13.83 3.24
CA ASN A 116 -12.79 -12.70 3.64
C ASN A 116 -12.59 -11.50 2.70
N SER A 117 -13.67 -10.79 2.38
CA SER A 117 -13.59 -9.51 1.68
C SER A 117 -14.62 -8.53 2.20
N VAL A 118 -14.29 -7.24 2.12
CA VAL A 118 -15.18 -6.15 2.54
C VAL A 118 -15.55 -5.32 1.33
N SER A 119 -16.86 -5.22 1.07
CA SER A 119 -17.45 -4.46 -0.03
C SER A 119 -16.82 -4.71 -1.40
N GLN A 120 -16.29 -5.92 -1.63
CA GLN A 120 -15.59 -6.27 -2.87
C GLN A 120 -16.58 -6.54 -4.01
N ILE A 121 -17.65 -7.30 -3.72
CA ILE A 121 -18.62 -7.70 -4.75
C ILE A 121 -19.69 -6.63 -4.97
N ALA A 122 -20.02 -5.88 -3.93
CA ALA A 122 -20.87 -4.69 -3.97
C ALA A 122 -20.66 -3.85 -2.70
N LYS A 123 -20.92 -2.54 -2.77
CA LYS A 123 -20.80 -1.64 -1.62
C LYS A 123 -21.79 -2.06 -0.51
N GLY A 124 -21.31 -2.28 0.71
CA GLY A 124 -22.13 -2.77 1.81
C GLY A 124 -22.42 -4.28 1.78
N VAL A 125 -21.69 -5.03 0.94
CA VAL A 125 -21.82 -6.49 0.82
C VAL A 125 -20.44 -7.13 1.05
N ASP A 126 -20.31 -7.80 2.19
CA ASP A 126 -19.08 -8.46 2.63
C ASP A 126 -19.14 -9.97 2.37
N VAL A 127 -17.97 -10.59 2.16
CA VAL A 127 -17.83 -12.04 2.02
C VAL A 127 -17.10 -12.56 3.24
N ARG A 128 -17.70 -13.54 3.91
CA ARG A 128 -17.10 -14.29 5.02
C ARG A 128 -16.65 -15.65 4.50
N GLY A 129 -15.35 -15.79 4.34
CA GLY A 129 -14.66 -16.98 3.83
C GLY A 129 -13.66 -17.52 4.84
N VAL A 130 -12.57 -18.12 4.37
CA VAL A 130 -11.54 -18.75 5.22
C VAL A 130 -10.99 -17.77 6.25
N GLY A 131 -10.87 -18.27 7.49
CA GLY A 131 -10.40 -17.50 8.64
C GLY A 131 -11.42 -16.49 9.19
N GLY A 132 -12.61 -16.43 8.58
CA GLY A 132 -13.76 -15.65 9.07
C GLY A 132 -14.73 -16.49 9.90
N TYR A 133 -15.68 -15.79 10.50
CA TYR A 133 -16.84 -16.39 11.15
C TYR A 133 -18.02 -15.44 11.08
N VAL A 134 -19.21 -15.97 11.34
CA VAL A 134 -20.42 -15.20 11.60
C VAL A 134 -21.07 -15.61 12.92
N VAL A 135 -21.85 -14.71 13.50
CA VAL A 135 -22.79 -15.08 14.57
C VAL A 135 -23.99 -15.77 13.93
N ALA A 136 -24.29 -16.97 14.39
CA ALA A 136 -25.26 -17.87 13.77
C ALA A 136 -26.66 -17.74 14.39
N PRO A 137 -27.71 -18.26 13.73
CA PRO A 137 -29.09 -18.26 14.23
C PRO A 137 -29.27 -18.81 15.64
N GLY A 138 -30.22 -18.23 16.37
CA GLY A 138 -30.46 -18.55 17.78
C GLY A 138 -29.63 -17.70 18.74
N SER A 139 -28.60 -17.01 18.26
CA SER A 139 -27.85 -16.00 19.02
C SER A 139 -28.64 -14.69 19.11
N GLU A 140 -28.26 -13.84 20.07
CA GLU A 140 -28.87 -12.51 20.25
C GLU A 140 -27.83 -11.45 20.60
N ILE A 141 -28.12 -10.20 20.20
CA ILE A 141 -27.38 -9.00 20.61
C ILE A 141 -28.42 -7.96 21.02
N ASP A 142 -28.30 -7.44 22.23
CA ASP A 142 -29.20 -6.46 22.84
C ASP A 142 -30.67 -6.90 22.74
N SER A 143 -30.91 -8.19 23.02
CA SER A 143 -32.21 -8.87 22.91
C SER A 143 -32.80 -8.99 21.49
N ILE A 144 -32.06 -8.60 20.45
CA ILE A 144 -32.46 -8.79 19.06
C ILE A 144 -31.79 -10.06 18.52
N MET A 145 -32.60 -10.94 17.92
CA MET A 145 -32.19 -12.26 17.48
C MET A 145 -31.52 -12.27 16.11
N TYR A 146 -30.58 -13.19 15.94
CA TYR A 146 -30.24 -13.73 14.63
C TYR A 146 -31.32 -14.74 14.23
N GLU A 147 -32.22 -14.33 13.33
CA GLU A 147 -33.43 -15.08 13.00
C GLU A 147 -33.38 -15.66 11.59
N VAL A 148 -33.68 -16.95 11.44
CA VAL A 148 -33.77 -17.61 10.12
C VAL A 148 -35.02 -17.11 9.38
N ILE A 149 -34.85 -16.61 8.16
CA ILE A 149 -35.94 -16.04 7.35
C ILE A 149 -36.86 -17.15 6.81
N ALA A 150 -36.29 -18.25 6.30
CA ALA A 150 -37.04 -19.40 5.80
C ALA A 150 -36.57 -20.68 6.52
N LYS A 151 -37.49 -21.37 7.22
CA LYS A 151 -37.16 -22.58 8.00
C LYS A 151 -37.15 -23.82 7.10
N GLY A 152 -36.25 -24.77 7.39
CA GLY A 152 -36.23 -26.09 6.76
C GLY A 152 -35.58 -26.15 5.38
N VAL A 153 -34.92 -25.07 4.94
CA VAL A 153 -34.19 -25.01 3.67
C VAL A 153 -32.69 -25.05 3.91
N ASP A 154 -31.98 -25.84 3.11
CA ASP A 154 -30.52 -25.89 3.11
C ASP A 154 -29.92 -24.81 2.22
N PRO A 155 -28.69 -24.37 2.50
CA PRO A 155 -27.92 -23.60 1.53
C PRO A 155 -27.84 -24.29 0.18
N ILE A 156 -27.77 -23.50 -0.89
CA ILE A 156 -27.34 -24.01 -2.20
C ILE A 156 -25.83 -23.81 -2.35
N GLU A 157 -25.21 -24.50 -3.30
CA GLU A 157 -23.83 -24.23 -3.70
C GLU A 157 -23.68 -22.79 -4.19
N MET A 158 -22.53 -22.17 -3.91
CA MET A 158 -22.24 -20.80 -4.33
C MET A 158 -22.22 -20.69 -5.86
N PRO A 159 -23.03 -19.80 -6.47
CA PRO A 159 -23.02 -19.59 -7.92
C PRO A 159 -21.64 -19.23 -8.48
N PRO A 160 -21.23 -19.77 -9.65
CA PRO A 160 -19.95 -19.48 -10.28
C PRO A 160 -19.66 -17.99 -10.47
N GLU A 161 -20.70 -17.19 -10.75
CA GLU A 161 -20.60 -15.74 -10.92
C GLU A 161 -20.14 -15.05 -9.63
N LEU A 162 -20.64 -15.50 -8.47
CA LEU A 162 -20.22 -15.00 -7.17
C LEU A 162 -18.80 -15.47 -6.82
N ILE A 163 -18.45 -16.72 -7.16
CA ILE A 163 -17.09 -17.24 -6.98
C ILE A 163 -16.09 -16.36 -7.75
N ALA A 164 -16.37 -16.08 -9.03
CA ALA A 164 -15.52 -15.25 -9.87
C ALA A 164 -15.35 -13.84 -9.30
N LEU A 165 -16.41 -13.22 -8.78
CA LEU A 165 -16.32 -11.90 -8.12
C LEU A 165 -15.49 -11.93 -6.83
N CYS A 166 -15.58 -13.00 -6.05
CA CYS A 166 -14.77 -13.18 -4.84
C CYS A 166 -13.28 -13.40 -5.17
N GLN A 167 -12.99 -14.02 -6.32
CA GLN A 167 -11.63 -14.27 -6.80
C GLN A 167 -11.02 -13.10 -7.57
N LYS A 168 -11.83 -12.14 -8.04
CA LYS A 168 -11.32 -10.89 -8.62
C LYS A 168 -10.49 -10.16 -7.56
N SER A 169 -9.16 -10.17 -7.74
CA SER A 169 -8.30 -9.19 -7.07
C SER A 169 -8.88 -7.81 -7.33
N ARG A 170 -9.07 -6.97 -6.30
CA ARG A 170 -9.43 -5.56 -6.49
C ARG A 170 -8.55 -5.02 -7.61
N GLU A 171 -9.17 -4.58 -8.71
CA GLU A 171 -8.44 -3.88 -9.75
C GLU A 171 -7.81 -2.67 -9.08
N ARG A 172 -6.47 -2.64 -9.07
CA ARG A 172 -5.76 -1.45 -8.61
C ARG A 172 -6.08 -0.34 -9.58
N ALA A 173 -6.29 0.88 -9.08
CA ALA A 173 -6.26 2.05 -9.93
C ALA A 173 -4.99 1.98 -10.80
N ASP A 174 -5.13 2.20 -12.11
CA ASP A 174 -4.02 2.01 -13.04
C ASP A 174 -2.82 2.94 -12.77
N ASP A 175 -3.06 3.98 -11.99
CA ASP A 175 -2.17 5.04 -11.51
C ASP A 175 -1.99 5.02 -9.98
N PHE A 176 -2.23 3.89 -9.32
CA PHE A 176 -2.16 3.74 -7.87
C PHE A 176 -0.84 4.22 -7.23
N ASP A 177 0.26 4.15 -7.98
CA ASP A 177 1.60 4.63 -7.62
C ASP A 177 1.84 6.11 -7.94
N ILE A 178 0.91 6.77 -8.64
CA ILE A 178 0.95 8.20 -8.93
C ILE A 178 0.24 8.96 -7.79
N PRO A 179 0.97 9.79 -7.02
CA PRO A 179 0.38 10.63 -6.00
C PRO A 179 -0.71 11.57 -6.53
N VAL A 180 -1.73 11.81 -5.72
CA VAL A 180 -2.62 12.95 -5.89
C VAL A 180 -1.90 14.17 -5.31
N GLY A 181 -1.48 15.09 -6.18
CA GLY A 181 -0.73 16.28 -5.78
C GLY A 181 0.68 16.01 -5.26
N LYS A 182 1.22 17.00 -4.53
CA LYS A 182 2.56 16.93 -3.94
C LYS A 182 2.48 16.08 -2.67
N LEU A 183 3.31 15.05 -2.57
CA LEU A 183 3.43 14.30 -1.32
C LEU A 183 4.00 15.18 -0.21
N ASP A 184 3.73 14.79 1.03
CA ASP A 184 4.47 15.27 2.18
C ASP A 184 4.38 16.80 2.39
N THR A 185 3.27 17.42 1.99
CA THR A 185 3.02 18.84 2.30
C THR A 185 2.92 19.07 3.80
N LYS A 186 3.09 20.32 4.23
CA LYS A 186 2.96 20.69 5.65
C LYS A 186 1.60 20.26 6.23
N ASP A 187 0.54 20.41 5.43
CA ASP A 187 -0.82 20.06 5.83
C ASP A 187 -1.04 18.54 5.88
N ASN A 188 -0.54 17.79 4.89
CA ASN A 188 -0.60 16.32 4.88
C ASN A 188 0.11 15.75 6.12
N ILE A 189 1.30 16.27 6.43
CA ILE A 189 2.06 15.87 7.63
C ILE A 189 1.31 16.24 8.91
N LYS A 190 0.69 17.42 8.97
CA LYS A 190 -0.08 17.86 10.13
C LYS A 190 -1.31 16.97 10.36
N SER A 191 -2.03 16.62 9.30
CA SER A 191 -3.19 15.73 9.33
C SER A 191 -2.79 14.31 9.74
N ALA A 192 -1.75 13.75 9.12
CA ALA A 192 -1.25 12.42 9.47
C ALA A 192 -0.70 12.36 10.91
N LYS A 193 -0.02 13.41 11.40
CA LYS A 193 0.39 13.49 12.82
C LYS A 193 -0.79 13.51 13.77
N THR A 194 -1.86 14.23 13.41
CA THR A 194 -3.08 14.29 14.23
C THR A 194 -3.77 12.93 14.28
N TYR A 195 -3.91 12.27 13.13
CA TYR A 195 -4.45 10.92 13.03
C TYR A 195 -3.66 9.90 13.85
N LEU A 196 -2.33 9.89 13.74
CA LEU A 196 -1.49 8.90 14.43
C LEU A 196 -1.55 8.97 15.96
N LYS A 197 -2.00 10.09 16.54
CA LYS A 197 -2.26 10.21 17.99
C LYS A 197 -3.49 9.45 18.44
N VAL A 198 -4.49 9.31 17.57
CA VAL A 198 -5.79 8.65 17.86
C VAL A 198 -5.94 7.33 17.12
N ALA A 199 -5.03 7.01 16.20
CA ALA A 199 -5.04 5.77 15.43
C ALA A 199 -5.02 4.55 16.35
N ARG A 200 -5.72 3.49 15.93
CA ARG A 200 -5.87 2.24 16.69
C ARG A 200 -4.50 1.62 16.99
N GLU A 201 -4.32 1.19 18.22
CA GLU A 201 -3.07 0.61 18.70
C GLU A 201 -2.94 -0.85 18.27
N SER A 202 -1.71 -1.26 17.96
CA SER A 202 -1.39 -2.65 17.63
C SER A 202 -1.13 -3.44 18.92
N LEU A 203 -1.88 -4.54 19.10
CA LEU A 203 -1.77 -5.41 20.26
C LEU A 203 -1.48 -6.85 19.79
N GLU A 204 -0.46 -7.48 20.39
CA GLU A 204 -0.04 -8.83 20.05
C GLU A 204 -1.14 -9.86 20.30
N GLY A 205 -1.30 -10.78 19.36
CA GLY A 205 -2.38 -11.77 19.38
C GLY A 205 -3.79 -11.16 19.28
N ALA A 206 -3.92 -9.90 18.86
CA ALA A 206 -5.20 -9.23 18.61
C ALA A 206 -5.25 -8.51 17.24
N GLY A 207 -4.57 -9.10 16.23
CA GLY A 207 -4.55 -8.56 14.87
C GLY A 207 -3.61 -7.36 14.69
N GLY A 208 -2.49 -7.34 15.43
CA GLY A 208 -1.50 -6.27 15.38
C GLY A 208 -0.97 -5.99 13.96
N ASP A 209 -0.63 -7.04 13.20
CA ASP A 209 -0.19 -6.95 11.81
C ASP A 209 -1.18 -6.23 10.91
N ALA A 210 -2.46 -6.61 11.01
CA ALA A 210 -3.55 -6.01 10.25
C ALA A 210 -3.78 -4.56 10.66
N THR A 211 -3.63 -4.25 11.95
CA THR A 211 -3.75 -2.89 12.47
C THR A 211 -2.61 -2.01 11.96
N ALA A 212 -1.36 -2.47 12.03
CA ALA A 212 -0.20 -1.75 11.51
C ALA A 212 -0.32 -1.49 10.00
N PHE A 213 -0.75 -2.50 9.24
CA PHE A 213 -1.03 -2.36 7.81
C PHE A 213 -2.13 -1.31 7.54
N ALA A 214 -3.25 -1.36 8.27
CA ALA A 214 -4.37 -0.45 8.08
C ALA A 214 -4.01 1.00 8.44
N VAL A 215 -3.25 1.21 9.52
CA VAL A 215 -2.75 2.53 9.90
C VAL A 215 -1.81 3.07 8.82
N ALA A 216 -0.88 2.25 8.31
CA ALA A 216 0.02 2.65 7.22
C ALA A 216 -0.73 2.97 5.92
N ALA A 217 -1.75 2.17 5.57
CA ALA A 217 -2.59 2.41 4.41
C ALA A 217 -3.37 3.74 4.53
N ARG A 218 -3.86 4.07 5.74
CA ARG A 218 -4.54 5.34 5.97
C ARG A 218 -3.61 6.54 5.88
N VAL A 219 -2.40 6.45 6.46
CA VAL A 219 -1.39 7.51 6.36
C VAL A 219 -0.95 7.74 4.91
N ARG A 220 -0.86 6.67 4.11
CA ARG A 220 -0.62 6.75 2.66
C ARG A 220 -1.73 7.50 1.92
N GLU A 221 -3.00 7.25 2.26
CA GLU A 221 -4.14 7.97 1.67
C GLU A 221 -4.11 9.47 2.01
N MET A 222 -3.47 9.87 3.11
CA MET A 222 -3.26 11.28 3.48
C MET A 222 -2.11 11.96 2.71
N GLY A 223 -1.54 11.31 1.69
CA GLY A 223 -0.52 11.90 0.83
C GLY A 223 0.88 11.92 1.43
N ILE A 224 1.18 10.96 2.32
CA ILE A 224 2.51 10.78 2.91
C ILE A 224 3.32 9.78 2.08
N SER A 225 4.65 9.97 2.00
CA SER A 225 5.56 9.02 1.35
C SER A 225 5.86 7.79 2.21
N GLU A 226 6.30 6.67 1.60
CA GLU A 226 6.56 5.41 2.32
C GLU A 226 7.55 5.58 3.48
N GLY A 227 8.70 6.20 3.22
CA GLY A 227 9.73 6.42 4.24
C GLY A 227 9.22 7.31 5.38
N ARG A 228 8.52 8.40 5.06
CA ARG A 228 7.97 9.30 6.08
C ARG A 228 6.83 8.66 6.88
N CYS A 229 6.04 7.80 6.25
CA CYS A 229 5.01 7.03 6.93
C CYS A 229 5.63 6.15 8.01
N LEU A 230 6.72 5.44 7.69
CA LEU A 230 7.46 4.64 8.67
C LEU A 230 7.98 5.50 9.83
N ASP A 231 8.67 6.60 9.53
CA ASP A 231 9.23 7.50 10.56
C ASP A 231 8.13 8.05 11.49
N MET A 232 6.99 8.45 10.91
CA MET A 232 5.88 8.99 11.67
C MET A 232 5.20 7.92 12.52
N MET A 233 5.03 6.70 12.00
CA MET A 233 4.46 5.60 12.76
C MET A 233 5.40 5.20 13.91
N LEU A 234 6.72 5.09 13.68
CA LEU A 234 7.70 4.83 14.74
C LEU A 234 7.68 5.92 15.82
N GLY A 235 7.69 7.19 15.42
CA GLY A 235 7.83 8.31 16.34
C GLY A 235 6.55 8.74 17.07
N LYS A 236 5.35 8.44 16.55
CA LYS A 236 4.08 8.96 17.08
C LYS A 236 3.02 7.92 17.43
N TRP A 237 3.13 6.72 16.87
CA TRP A 237 2.13 5.66 17.04
C TRP A 237 2.70 4.44 17.78
N ASN A 238 3.94 4.05 17.49
CA ASN A 238 4.55 2.81 17.95
C ASN A 238 4.68 2.71 19.48
N ALA A 239 4.92 3.83 20.17
CA ALA A 239 5.02 3.86 21.63
C ALA A 239 3.73 3.42 22.35
N ARG A 240 2.58 3.41 21.65
CA ARG A 240 1.29 2.96 22.17
C ARG A 240 0.97 1.51 21.79
N CYS A 241 1.81 0.86 20.99
CA CYS A 241 1.64 -0.53 20.59
C CYS A 241 2.25 -1.48 21.63
N VAL A 242 1.68 -2.67 21.77
CA VAL A 242 2.12 -3.67 22.75
C VAL A 242 2.27 -5.04 22.07
N PRO A 243 3.51 -5.54 21.89
CA PRO A 243 4.77 -4.85 22.14
C PRO A 243 5.00 -3.74 21.09
N PRO A 244 5.88 -2.77 21.38
CA PRO A 244 6.36 -1.84 20.37
C PRO A 244 7.02 -2.61 19.23
N TRP A 245 6.74 -2.19 17.99
CA TRP A 245 7.32 -2.77 16.79
C TRP A 245 8.79 -2.41 16.68
N SER A 246 9.60 -3.36 16.18
CA SER A 246 10.91 -3.01 15.64
C SER A 246 10.79 -2.20 14.35
N GLY A 247 11.82 -1.42 14.02
CA GLY A 247 11.86 -0.64 12.78
C GLY A 247 11.71 -1.52 11.53
N GLU A 248 12.31 -2.71 11.54
CA GLU A 248 12.33 -3.64 10.42
C GLU A 248 10.97 -4.30 10.19
N GLU A 249 10.33 -4.79 11.25
CA GLU A 249 9.01 -5.42 11.16
C GLU A 249 7.94 -4.41 10.74
N LEU A 250 8.01 -3.19 11.29
CA LEU A 250 7.08 -2.12 10.90
C LEU A 250 7.31 -1.68 9.45
N ALA A 251 8.57 -1.61 9.00
CA ALA A 251 8.90 -1.30 7.62
C ALA A 251 8.29 -2.31 6.64
N VAL A 252 8.23 -3.60 7.00
CA VAL A 252 7.55 -4.62 6.18
C VAL A 252 6.05 -4.33 6.09
N LYS A 253 5.39 -3.97 7.20
CA LYS A 253 3.94 -3.65 7.18
C LYS A 253 3.64 -2.38 6.38
N VAL A 254 4.47 -1.36 6.53
CA VAL A 254 4.37 -0.12 5.75
C VAL A 254 4.58 -0.40 4.27
N ARG A 255 5.67 -1.09 3.89
CA ARG A 255 5.93 -1.47 2.49
C ARG A 255 4.77 -2.27 1.88
N ASN A 256 4.20 -3.19 2.65
CA ASN A 256 3.03 -3.95 2.21
C ASN A 256 1.83 -3.02 1.97
N ALA A 257 1.55 -2.06 2.85
CA ALA A 257 0.46 -1.10 2.63
C ALA A 257 0.67 -0.26 1.35
N TYR A 258 1.90 0.10 1.03
CA TYR A 258 2.23 0.81 -0.22
C TYR A 258 2.24 -0.09 -1.45
N SER A 259 2.60 -1.36 -1.30
CA SER A 259 2.71 -2.32 -2.42
C SER A 259 1.38 -2.98 -2.76
N TYR A 260 0.45 -3.07 -1.81
CA TYR A 260 -0.81 -3.81 -1.94
C TYR A 260 -2.08 -2.95 -1.93
N ALA A 261 -2.00 -1.65 -1.65
CA ALA A 261 -3.22 -0.85 -1.69
C ALA A 261 -3.81 -0.73 -3.12
N THR A 262 -5.04 -0.22 -3.17
CA THR A 262 -5.85 -0.19 -4.40
C THR A 262 -6.23 1.23 -4.84
N SER A 263 -6.10 2.22 -3.95
CA SER A 263 -6.36 3.67 -4.15
C SER A 263 -5.07 4.48 -4.33
N ARG A 264 -5.05 5.59 -5.08
CA ARG A 264 -3.84 6.43 -5.22
C ARG A 264 -3.25 6.92 -3.89
N ILE A 265 -1.97 7.22 -3.86
CA ILE A 265 -1.36 7.90 -2.70
C ILE A 265 -1.98 9.30 -2.62
N GLY A 266 -2.46 9.73 -1.45
CA GLY A 266 -3.14 11.02 -1.34
C GLY A 266 -4.62 11.03 -1.71
N ALA A 267 -5.27 9.87 -1.86
CA ALA A 267 -6.69 9.79 -2.20
C ALA A 267 -7.66 10.46 -1.17
N ASP A 268 -7.18 10.82 0.02
CA ASP A 268 -7.94 11.49 1.08
C ASP A 268 -7.52 12.95 1.29
N THR A 269 -6.64 13.49 0.44
CA THR A 269 -6.24 14.90 0.56
C THR A 269 -7.30 15.83 -0.03
N PRO A 270 -7.33 17.13 0.38
CA PRO A 270 -8.22 18.11 -0.22
C PRO A 270 -8.06 18.17 -1.75
N GLU A 271 -6.83 18.06 -2.27
CA GLU A 271 -6.57 18.04 -3.71
C GLU A 271 -7.24 16.86 -4.42
N ALA A 272 -7.40 15.71 -3.75
CA ALA A 272 -8.16 14.58 -4.30
C ALA A 272 -9.67 14.84 -4.29
N GLN A 273 -10.18 15.60 -3.33
CA GLN A 273 -11.60 15.99 -3.24
C GLN A 273 -11.98 17.07 -4.26
N PHE A 274 -11.02 17.88 -4.72
CA PHE A 274 -11.21 18.89 -5.76
C PHE A 274 -10.76 18.44 -7.16
N ALA A 275 -10.14 17.26 -7.29
CA ALA A 275 -9.73 16.69 -8.58
C ALA A 275 -10.90 16.16 -9.43
N ASP A 276 -12.10 16.05 -8.84
CA ASP A 276 -13.35 15.66 -9.52
C ASP A 276 -14.10 16.85 -10.14
N ASP A 277 -13.43 17.99 -10.41
CA ASP A 277 -13.99 19.08 -11.21
C ASP A 277 -13.80 18.78 -12.72
N PRO A 278 -14.89 18.48 -13.47
CA PRO A 278 -14.83 18.08 -14.88
C PRO A 278 -14.26 19.15 -15.81
N ASP A 279 -14.04 20.38 -15.35
CA ASP A 279 -13.54 21.50 -16.16
C ASP A 279 -12.02 21.77 -16.00
N SER A 280 -11.29 20.92 -15.26
CA SER A 280 -9.86 21.15 -14.94
C SER A 280 -8.86 20.23 -15.67
N SER A 281 -9.21 19.67 -16.83
CA SER A 281 -8.30 18.82 -17.60
C SER A 281 -7.61 19.55 -18.77
N PRO A 282 -6.30 19.85 -18.70
CA PRO A 282 -5.46 19.87 -19.88
C PRO A 282 -4.92 18.45 -20.15
N THR A 283 -5.43 17.88 -21.25
CA THR A 283 -4.94 16.70 -22.01
C THR A 283 -4.87 15.34 -21.28
N ALA A 284 -5.86 14.49 -21.58
CA ALA A 284 -5.86 13.06 -21.28
C ALA A 284 -4.59 12.37 -21.81
N LYS A 285 -3.66 12.05 -20.90
CA LYS A 285 -2.46 11.27 -21.24
C LYS A 285 -2.84 9.81 -21.49
N ARG A 286 -2.36 9.26 -22.61
CA ARG A 286 -2.53 7.85 -23.02
C ARG A 286 -2.18 6.90 -21.87
N LYS A 287 -3.09 5.97 -21.59
CA LYS A 287 -2.89 4.87 -20.62
C LYS A 287 -1.71 4.00 -21.07
N LEU A 288 -0.69 3.89 -20.23
CA LEU A 288 0.50 3.09 -20.53
C LEU A 288 0.21 1.60 -20.34
N THR A 289 0.72 0.78 -21.25
CA THR A 289 0.70 -0.68 -21.17
C THR A 289 1.56 -1.19 -20.00
N ARG A 290 1.38 -2.46 -19.60
CA ARG A 290 2.18 -3.08 -18.53
C ARG A 290 3.68 -3.03 -18.80
N VAL A 291 4.07 -3.28 -20.06
CA VAL A 291 5.47 -3.20 -20.50
C VAL A 291 5.99 -1.77 -20.38
N GLU A 292 5.21 -0.77 -20.82
CA GLU A 292 5.59 0.63 -20.72
C GLU A 292 5.72 1.11 -19.26
N ARG A 293 4.83 0.69 -18.37
CA ARG A 293 4.96 0.95 -16.93
C ARG A 293 6.25 0.35 -16.39
N MET A 294 6.56 -0.90 -16.74
CA MET A 294 7.80 -1.50 -16.26
C MET A 294 9.05 -0.83 -16.84
N ASN A 295 9.00 -0.35 -18.09
CA ASN A 295 10.06 0.45 -18.70
C ASN A 295 10.35 1.78 -17.99
N GLN A 296 9.42 2.30 -17.16
CA GLN A 296 9.69 3.52 -16.40
C GLN A 296 10.76 3.30 -15.32
N ARG A 297 10.80 2.09 -14.74
CA ARG A 297 11.70 1.73 -13.63
C ARG A 297 12.78 0.72 -14.00
N CYS A 298 12.51 -0.16 -14.96
CA CYS A 298 13.40 -1.25 -15.35
C CYS A 298 13.97 -1.03 -16.74
N ALA A 299 15.22 -1.46 -16.92
CA ALA A 299 15.83 -1.65 -18.22
C ALA A 299 16.77 -2.84 -18.17
N VAL A 300 16.96 -3.49 -19.31
CA VAL A 300 18.05 -4.44 -19.50
C VAL A 300 19.30 -3.67 -19.89
N VAL A 301 20.42 -4.06 -19.29
CA VAL A 301 21.74 -3.51 -19.58
C VAL A 301 22.67 -4.68 -19.83
N ILE A 302 23.24 -4.74 -21.03
CA ILE A 302 24.25 -5.74 -21.40
C ILE A 302 25.61 -5.14 -21.11
N VAL A 303 26.42 -5.86 -20.35
CA VAL A 303 27.80 -5.47 -20.03
C VAL A 303 28.71 -6.62 -20.43
N GLY A 304 29.38 -6.47 -21.57
CA GLY A 304 30.12 -7.57 -22.20
C GLY A 304 29.17 -8.73 -22.53
N THR A 305 29.38 -9.90 -21.93
CA THR A 305 28.50 -11.08 -22.08
C THR A 305 27.40 -11.16 -21.02
N SER A 306 27.40 -10.25 -20.04
CA SER A 306 26.50 -10.30 -18.89
C SER A 306 25.17 -9.61 -19.17
N TYR A 307 24.07 -10.29 -18.85
CA TYR A 307 22.71 -9.76 -18.93
C TYR A 307 22.25 -9.30 -17.55
N LEU A 308 22.09 -7.99 -17.36
CA LEU A 308 21.65 -7.39 -16.11
C LEU A 308 20.33 -6.63 -16.28
N ILE A 309 19.51 -6.64 -15.24
CA ILE A 309 18.30 -5.84 -15.15
C ILE A 309 18.54 -4.74 -14.14
N ALA A 310 18.59 -3.50 -14.63
CA ALA A 310 18.72 -2.30 -13.81
C ALA A 310 17.31 -1.83 -13.41
N GLU A 311 17.01 -1.90 -12.12
CA GLU A 311 15.78 -1.34 -11.54
C GLU A 311 16.10 -0.07 -10.76
N ARG A 312 15.39 1.00 -11.09
CA ARG A 312 15.45 2.27 -10.38
C ARG A 312 14.52 2.25 -9.19
N TYR A 313 15.01 2.73 -8.05
CA TYR A 313 14.23 2.91 -6.83
C TYR A 313 14.71 4.14 -6.07
N ARG A 314 13.96 4.57 -5.05
CA ARG A 314 14.41 5.62 -4.11
C ARG A 314 14.68 4.99 -2.74
N ASP A 315 15.75 5.41 -2.09
CA ASP A 315 16.08 4.96 -0.73
C ASP A 315 15.30 5.75 0.35
N ALA A 316 15.54 5.41 1.62
CA ALA A 316 14.86 6.05 2.75
C ALA A 316 15.12 7.57 2.85
N GLN A 317 16.19 8.07 2.21
CA GLN A 317 16.53 9.49 2.15
C GLN A 317 16.03 10.15 0.84
N ASP A 318 15.14 9.48 0.11
CA ASP A 318 14.58 9.90 -1.18
C ASP A 318 15.63 10.04 -2.30
N ARG A 319 16.79 9.38 -2.18
CA ARG A 319 17.84 9.40 -3.20
C ARG A 319 17.55 8.38 -4.29
N ALA A 320 17.66 8.77 -5.55
CA ALA A 320 17.55 7.85 -6.66
C ALA A 320 18.73 6.87 -6.66
N LYS A 321 18.41 5.58 -6.63
CA LYS A 321 19.36 4.47 -6.65
C LYS A 321 19.00 3.49 -7.75
N VAL A 322 19.99 2.69 -8.14
CA VAL A 322 19.83 1.63 -9.12
C VAL A 322 20.22 0.32 -8.45
N LYS A 323 19.32 -0.65 -8.49
CA LYS A 323 19.59 -2.04 -8.10
C LYS A 323 19.80 -2.86 -9.36
N LEU A 324 20.82 -3.70 -9.35
CA LEU A 324 21.10 -4.62 -10.45
C LEU A 324 20.64 -6.02 -10.07
N PHE A 325 19.96 -6.68 -10.99
CA PHE A 325 19.54 -8.06 -10.85
C PHE A 325 20.07 -8.90 -12.00
N GLY A 326 20.47 -10.13 -11.70
CA GLY A 326 20.48 -11.19 -12.70
C GLY A 326 19.05 -11.61 -13.04
N ARG A 327 18.88 -12.32 -14.16
CA ARG A 327 17.57 -12.72 -14.70
C ARG A 327 16.69 -13.46 -13.67
N GLU A 328 17.22 -14.48 -13.01
CA GLU A 328 16.46 -15.28 -12.03
C GLU A 328 16.14 -14.48 -10.75
N ALA A 329 17.12 -13.74 -10.24
CA ALA A 329 16.92 -12.90 -9.05
C ALA A 329 15.86 -11.82 -9.27
N PHE A 330 15.78 -11.27 -10.49
CA PHE A 330 14.74 -10.31 -10.84
C PHE A 330 13.35 -10.95 -10.79
N HIS A 331 13.19 -12.16 -11.33
CA HIS A 331 11.91 -12.86 -11.24
C HIS A 331 11.49 -13.13 -9.80
N VAL A 332 12.40 -13.65 -8.97
CA VAL A 332 12.14 -13.89 -7.54
C VAL A 332 11.71 -12.61 -6.84
N ALA A 333 12.42 -11.50 -7.09
CA ALA A 333 12.08 -10.18 -6.54
C ALA A 333 10.72 -9.63 -7.01
N LYS A 334 10.18 -10.15 -8.13
CA LYS A 334 8.90 -9.71 -8.73
C LYS A 334 7.83 -10.81 -8.77
N VAL A 335 7.96 -11.87 -7.97
CA VAL A 335 6.95 -12.96 -7.90
C VAL A 335 5.56 -12.44 -7.52
N GLY A 336 5.51 -11.37 -6.71
CA GLY A 336 4.27 -10.70 -6.33
C GLY A 336 3.66 -9.80 -7.42
N ASP A 337 4.38 -9.53 -8.51
CA ASP A 337 3.93 -8.68 -9.62
C ASP A 337 3.35 -9.58 -10.73
N PHE A 338 2.04 -9.76 -10.69
CA PHE A 338 1.28 -10.59 -11.63
C PHE A 338 -0.04 -9.93 -12.02
N TYR A 339 -0.57 -10.33 -13.16
CA TYR A 339 -1.88 -9.94 -13.64
C TYR A 339 -2.70 -11.19 -14.00
N ILE A 340 -4.01 -11.02 -14.07
CA ILE A 340 -4.92 -12.02 -14.60
C ILE A 340 -5.15 -11.64 -16.07
N ASP A 341 -4.86 -12.55 -17.00
CA ASP A 341 -5.13 -12.34 -18.42
C ASP A 341 -6.64 -12.44 -18.72
N GLN A 342 -7.01 -12.20 -19.98
CA GLN A 342 -8.42 -12.24 -20.42
C GLN A 342 -9.05 -13.64 -20.22
N ASP A 343 -8.21 -14.68 -20.13
CA ASP A 343 -8.62 -16.07 -19.90
C ASP A 343 -8.67 -16.44 -18.41
N GLY A 344 -8.49 -15.47 -17.51
CA GLY A 344 -8.51 -15.71 -16.07
C GLY A 344 -7.23 -16.35 -15.52
N LYS A 345 -6.17 -16.48 -16.32
CA LYS A 345 -4.91 -17.11 -15.89
C LYS A 345 -3.97 -16.08 -15.28
N LYS A 346 -3.35 -16.48 -14.16
CA LYS A 346 -2.30 -15.71 -13.51
C LYS A 346 -1.03 -15.71 -14.36
N ARG A 347 -0.62 -14.53 -14.83
CA ARG A 347 0.60 -14.29 -15.60
C ARG A 347 1.53 -13.36 -14.83
N SER A 348 2.84 -13.61 -14.91
CA SER A 348 3.82 -12.72 -14.28
C SER A 348 4.13 -11.54 -15.19
N THR A 349 3.99 -10.32 -14.66
CA THR A 349 4.36 -9.08 -15.34
C THR A 349 5.83 -9.11 -15.75
N SER A 350 6.68 -9.69 -14.89
CA SER A 350 8.12 -9.80 -15.16
C SER A 350 8.46 -10.71 -16.34
N LYS A 351 7.75 -11.83 -16.48
CA LYS A 351 7.92 -12.74 -17.62
C LYS A 351 7.46 -12.11 -18.93
N GLU A 352 6.29 -11.44 -18.92
CA GLU A 352 5.74 -10.74 -20.09
C GLU A 352 6.70 -9.63 -20.57
N TRP A 353 7.20 -8.80 -19.66
CA TRP A 353 8.14 -7.72 -20.01
C TRP A 353 9.46 -8.24 -20.57
N MET A 354 9.99 -9.35 -20.06
CA MET A 354 11.26 -9.89 -20.55
C MET A 354 11.19 -10.48 -21.97
N VAL A 355 10.01 -10.91 -22.42
CA VAL A 355 9.85 -11.38 -23.80
C VAL A 355 9.32 -10.29 -24.72
N SER A 356 9.00 -9.12 -24.17
CA SER A 356 8.45 -8.01 -24.94
C SER A 356 9.52 -7.33 -25.81
N PRO A 357 9.26 -7.11 -27.11
CA PRO A 357 10.15 -6.35 -27.99
C PRO A 357 10.23 -4.88 -27.58
N ASN A 358 9.19 -4.34 -26.95
CA ASN A 358 9.13 -2.95 -26.48
C ASN A 358 9.89 -2.72 -25.17
N ARG A 359 10.62 -3.71 -24.65
CA ARG A 359 11.40 -3.58 -23.43
C ARG A 359 12.62 -2.69 -23.66
N ARG A 360 12.85 -1.74 -22.75
CA ARG A 360 14.09 -0.94 -22.76
C ARG A 360 15.32 -1.81 -22.54
N THR A 361 16.22 -1.77 -23.51
CA THR A 361 17.48 -2.53 -23.54
C THR A 361 18.61 -1.60 -23.96
N TYR A 362 19.76 -1.74 -23.31
CA TYR A 362 20.98 -0.96 -23.54
C TYR A 362 22.14 -1.94 -23.73
N GLU A 363 22.71 -2.00 -24.93
CA GLU A 363 23.77 -2.96 -25.27
C GLU A 363 25.17 -2.43 -24.94
N GLY A 364 25.34 -1.11 -24.94
CA GLY A 364 26.59 -0.41 -24.64
C GLY A 364 26.94 -0.29 -23.15
N GLY A 365 26.18 -0.94 -22.27
CA GLY A 365 26.46 -1.00 -20.83
C GLY A 365 26.03 0.23 -20.02
N PHE A 366 26.75 0.51 -18.94
CA PHE A 366 26.48 1.65 -18.05
C PHE A 366 27.31 2.87 -18.44
N THR A 367 26.75 4.06 -18.23
CA THR A 367 27.48 5.32 -18.34
C THR A 367 27.07 6.30 -17.25
N PHE A 368 27.91 7.29 -17.01
CA PHE A 368 27.58 8.47 -16.21
C PHE A 368 27.97 9.70 -17.02
N ASN A 369 27.02 10.22 -17.79
CA ASN A 369 27.22 11.36 -18.68
C ASN A 369 26.32 12.53 -18.27
N PRO A 370 26.86 13.56 -17.60
CA PRO A 370 26.08 14.72 -17.20
C PRO A 370 25.63 15.65 -18.33
N LYS A 371 26.23 15.53 -19.52
CA LYS A 371 25.91 16.36 -20.69
C LYS A 371 24.51 16.07 -21.24
N GLU A 372 24.11 14.81 -21.16
CA GLU A 372 22.83 14.32 -21.67
C GLU A 372 22.08 13.63 -20.54
N ALA A 373 21.17 14.36 -19.89
CA ALA A 373 20.32 13.81 -18.85
C ALA A 373 19.28 12.86 -19.50
N GLY A 374 19.57 11.56 -19.52
CA GLY A 374 18.73 10.61 -20.23
C GLY A 374 19.48 9.37 -20.68
N SER A 375 18.73 8.37 -21.12
CA SER A 375 19.27 7.10 -21.61
C SER A 375 19.20 7.07 -23.15
N GLY A 376 19.71 8.13 -23.79
CA GLY A 376 19.55 8.40 -25.22
C GLY A 376 20.53 7.63 -26.11
N ASP A 377 21.71 7.33 -25.58
CA ASP A 377 22.66 6.42 -26.23
C ASP A 377 22.30 4.97 -25.88
N ASP A 378 22.86 4.02 -26.63
CA ASP A 378 22.84 2.58 -26.34
C ASP A 378 23.41 2.19 -24.94
N LYS A 379 23.69 3.19 -24.08
CA LYS A 379 24.15 3.05 -22.70
C LYS A 379 23.09 3.49 -21.70
N PHE A 380 22.97 2.73 -20.62
CA PHE A 380 22.17 3.13 -19.47
C PHE A 380 22.89 4.22 -18.67
N ASN A 381 22.46 5.47 -18.86
CA ASN A 381 23.00 6.60 -18.10
C ASN A 381 22.45 6.66 -16.66
N HIS A 382 23.35 6.69 -15.70
CA HIS A 382 23.05 6.90 -14.28
C HIS A 382 22.73 8.36 -13.94
N TRP A 383 23.27 9.32 -14.70
CA TRP A 383 22.99 10.73 -14.48
C TRP A 383 21.56 11.08 -14.90
N ARG A 384 20.83 11.78 -14.03
CA ARG A 384 19.43 12.19 -14.25
C ARG A 384 19.22 13.70 -14.15
N GLY A 385 20.30 14.46 -14.06
CA GLY A 385 20.27 15.88 -13.71
C GLY A 385 20.41 16.11 -12.21
N PHE A 386 20.34 17.38 -11.83
CA PHE A 386 20.32 17.80 -10.43
C PHE A 386 18.99 17.44 -9.76
N TYR A 387 19.04 17.20 -8.45
CA TYR A 387 17.87 16.81 -7.66
C TYR A 387 16.84 17.94 -7.61
N PHE A 388 17.31 19.18 -7.47
CA PHE A 388 16.46 20.36 -7.51
C PHE A 388 16.31 20.88 -8.94
N LYS A 389 15.08 21.24 -9.29
CA LYS A 389 14.80 21.99 -10.52
C LYS A 389 15.04 23.49 -10.27
N PRO A 390 15.62 24.22 -11.23
CA PRO A 390 15.70 25.68 -11.14
C PRO A 390 14.30 26.27 -10.94
N LEU A 391 14.19 27.30 -10.09
CA LEU A 391 12.95 28.05 -9.94
C LEU A 391 12.68 28.81 -11.24
N ALA A 392 11.49 28.65 -11.80
CA ALA A 392 11.07 29.39 -12.98
C ALA A 392 10.86 30.87 -12.64
N ASN A 393 11.25 31.77 -13.55
CA ASN A 393 10.96 33.21 -13.49
C ASN A 393 11.59 33.99 -12.32
N MET A 394 12.67 33.49 -11.72
CA MET A 394 13.42 34.22 -10.69
C MET A 394 14.57 35.01 -11.31
N SER A 395 14.68 36.29 -10.99
CA SER A 395 15.81 37.12 -11.42
C SER A 395 17.11 36.69 -10.72
N PRO A 396 18.30 36.89 -11.32
CA PRO A 396 19.57 36.62 -10.66
C PRO A 396 19.75 37.35 -9.33
N ASP A 397 19.18 38.55 -9.19
CA ASP A 397 19.32 39.33 -7.96
C ASP A 397 18.40 38.84 -6.83
N ASP A 398 17.21 38.36 -7.15
CA ASP A 398 16.35 37.72 -6.16
C ASP A 398 16.92 36.37 -5.73
N ALA A 399 17.48 35.59 -6.67
CA ALA A 399 18.19 34.36 -6.35
C ALA A 399 19.37 34.61 -5.39
N LYS A 400 20.14 35.69 -5.58
CA LYS A 400 21.23 36.08 -4.67
C LYS A 400 20.71 36.43 -3.27
N LYS A 401 19.55 37.07 -3.15
CA LYS A 401 18.95 37.39 -1.84
C LYS A 401 18.56 36.11 -1.10
N GLU A 402 17.94 35.16 -1.79
CA GLU A 402 17.53 33.87 -1.21
C GLU A 402 18.73 33.03 -0.75
N CYS A 403 19.86 33.07 -1.47
CA CYS A 403 21.08 32.35 -1.09
C CYS A 403 22.10 33.21 -0.34
N ASN A 404 21.72 34.41 0.13
CA ASN A 404 22.65 35.38 0.71
C ASN A 404 23.42 34.83 1.93
N LEU A 405 22.78 34.01 2.77
CA LEU A 405 23.45 33.39 3.92
C LEU A 405 24.62 32.49 3.49
N PHE A 406 24.43 31.70 2.43
CA PHE A 406 25.47 30.85 1.87
C PHE A 406 26.58 31.68 1.22
N LEU A 407 26.22 32.68 0.41
CA LEU A 407 27.20 33.56 -0.24
C LEU A 407 28.03 34.35 0.78
N ARG A 408 27.41 34.81 1.87
CA ARG A 408 28.07 35.50 2.97
C ARG A 408 29.03 34.58 3.72
N HIS A 409 28.64 33.33 3.98
CA HIS A 409 29.52 32.32 4.58
C HIS A 409 30.73 32.04 3.68
N LEU A 410 30.50 31.85 2.38
CA LEU A 410 31.56 31.62 1.41
C LEU A 410 32.56 32.79 1.35
N LYS A 411 32.06 34.04 1.32
CA LYS A 411 32.87 35.24 1.26
C LYS A 411 33.62 35.51 2.57
N ASN A 412 32.89 35.62 3.67
CA ASN A 412 33.43 36.18 4.91
C ASN A 412 34.11 35.13 5.79
N VAL A 413 33.64 33.88 5.75
CA VAL A 413 34.16 32.81 6.60
C VAL A 413 35.17 31.97 5.84
N VAL A 414 34.80 31.42 4.68
CA VAL A 414 35.68 30.51 3.93
C VAL A 414 36.81 31.26 3.25
N CYS A 415 36.51 32.40 2.59
CA CYS A 415 37.52 33.18 1.88
C CYS A 415 38.12 34.32 2.72
N GLY A 416 37.73 34.46 3.99
CA GLY A 416 38.25 35.52 4.88
C GLY A 416 38.04 36.96 4.37
N GLY A 417 37.04 37.18 3.52
CA GLY A 417 36.78 38.48 2.88
C GLY A 417 37.57 38.73 1.58
N ASP A 418 38.47 37.82 1.18
CA ASP A 418 39.20 37.94 -0.09
C ASP A 418 38.24 37.78 -1.28
N MET A 419 38.04 38.89 -2.00
CA MET A 419 37.13 38.95 -3.15
C MET A 419 37.64 38.20 -4.38
N LYS A 420 38.95 38.04 -4.57
CA LYS A 420 39.51 37.26 -5.67
C LYS A 420 39.27 35.77 -5.42
N LEU A 421 39.59 35.31 -4.20
CA LEU A 421 39.39 33.92 -3.79
C LEU A 421 37.90 33.55 -3.78
N TYR A 422 37.04 34.44 -3.25
CA TYR A 422 35.58 34.26 -3.28
C TYR A 422 35.03 34.11 -4.69
N ARG A 423 35.44 34.97 -5.63
CA ARG A 423 35.01 34.88 -7.03
C ARG A 423 35.50 33.59 -7.68
N TRP A 424 36.75 33.19 -7.44
CA TRP A 424 37.29 31.94 -7.97
C TRP A 424 36.50 30.73 -7.45
N LEU A 425 36.26 30.67 -6.14
CA LEU A 425 35.53 29.57 -5.50
C LEU A 425 34.06 29.51 -5.96
N LEU A 426 33.39 30.65 -6.06
CA LEU A 426 32.02 30.73 -6.58
C LEU A 426 31.96 30.26 -8.04
N ASN A 427 32.90 30.67 -8.88
CA ASN A 427 32.98 30.23 -10.27
C ASN A 427 33.28 28.73 -10.37
N HIS A 428 34.08 28.19 -9.45
CA HIS A 428 34.33 26.75 -9.38
C HIS A 428 33.04 25.97 -9.12
N PHE A 429 32.19 26.41 -8.18
CA PHE A 429 30.87 25.82 -7.97
C PHE A 429 29.91 26.04 -9.13
N ALA A 430 29.92 27.23 -9.74
CA ALA A 430 29.10 27.51 -10.92
C ALA A 430 29.46 26.58 -12.09
N HIS A 431 30.75 26.29 -12.28
CA HIS A 431 31.23 25.36 -13.30
C HIS A 431 30.66 23.95 -13.10
N LEU A 432 30.59 23.46 -11.85
CA LEU A 432 29.97 22.15 -11.57
C LEU A 432 28.50 22.08 -11.99
N VAL A 433 27.78 23.20 -11.90
CA VAL A 433 26.35 23.26 -12.25
C VAL A 433 26.14 23.50 -13.74
N GLN A 434 26.92 24.39 -14.35
CA GLN A 434 26.78 24.78 -15.75
C GLN A 434 27.40 23.77 -16.71
N PHE A 435 28.50 23.12 -16.29
CA PHE A 435 29.27 22.18 -17.10
C PHE A 435 29.58 20.89 -16.33
N PRO A 436 28.58 20.15 -15.80
CA PRO A 436 28.82 18.97 -14.97
C PRO A 436 29.56 17.83 -15.68
N TRP A 437 29.63 17.84 -17.02
CA TRP A 437 30.39 16.89 -17.82
C TRP A 437 31.88 17.27 -18.01
N LYS A 438 32.27 18.48 -17.63
CA LYS A 438 33.67 18.93 -17.64
C LYS A 438 34.21 18.87 -16.22
N LYS A 439 35.33 18.17 -16.04
CA LYS A 439 36.04 18.20 -14.76
C LYS A 439 36.70 19.57 -14.61
N PRO A 440 36.62 20.24 -13.46
CA PRO A 440 37.25 21.54 -13.26
C PRO A 440 38.78 21.48 -13.12
N GLU A 441 39.40 20.30 -13.18
CA GLU A 441 40.86 20.03 -13.13
C GLU A 441 41.61 20.56 -11.89
N THR A 442 40.92 21.27 -11.00
CA THR A 442 41.44 21.75 -9.72
C THR A 442 40.64 21.15 -8.56
N ALA A 443 41.27 20.97 -7.40
CA ALA A 443 40.61 20.51 -6.18
C ALA A 443 40.55 21.65 -5.14
N ILE A 444 39.44 21.76 -4.42
CA ILE A 444 39.30 22.72 -3.32
C ILE A 444 39.78 22.07 -2.03
N VAL A 445 40.74 22.70 -1.36
CA VAL A 445 41.19 22.33 -0.02
C VAL A 445 40.84 23.44 0.94
N VAL A 446 40.08 23.13 1.99
CA VAL A 446 39.67 24.09 3.02
C VAL A 446 40.36 23.75 4.33
N VAL A 447 41.19 24.66 4.81
CA VAL A 447 41.92 24.52 6.08
C VAL A 447 41.38 25.56 7.06
N GLY A 448 41.16 25.15 8.31
CA GLY A 448 40.67 26.03 9.36
C GLY A 448 40.32 25.29 10.64
N GLU A 449 39.97 26.02 11.68
CA GLU A 449 39.66 25.46 13.00
C GLU A 449 38.41 24.58 13.00
N LYS A 450 38.31 23.67 13.98
CA LYS A 450 37.15 22.80 14.17
C LYS A 450 35.90 23.66 14.40
N GLY A 451 34.80 23.34 13.73
CA GLY A 451 33.54 24.09 13.85
C GLY A 451 33.38 25.30 12.95
N ALA A 452 34.39 25.70 12.17
CA ALA A 452 34.33 26.85 11.24
C ALA A 452 33.37 26.68 10.02
N GLY A 453 32.61 25.58 9.96
CA GLY A 453 31.68 25.32 8.85
C GLY A 453 32.35 24.90 7.53
N LYS A 454 33.49 24.20 7.61
CA LYS A 454 34.23 23.70 6.43
C LYS A 454 33.42 22.71 5.59
N SER A 455 32.71 21.78 6.23
CA SER A 455 31.89 20.77 5.54
C SER A 455 30.61 21.36 4.94
N LEU A 456 30.07 22.43 5.55
CA LEU A 456 28.80 23.05 5.14
C LEU A 456 28.77 23.42 3.66
N ILE A 457 29.88 23.95 3.12
CA ILE A 457 29.91 24.34 1.71
C ILE A 457 29.82 23.15 0.76
N PHE A 458 30.44 22.02 1.14
CA PHE A 458 30.38 20.79 0.37
C PHE A 458 29.02 20.10 0.53
N ASP A 459 28.42 20.18 1.71
CA ASP A 459 27.08 19.64 1.97
C ASP A 459 26.02 20.37 1.12
N VAL A 460 26.07 21.71 1.07
CA VAL A 460 25.11 22.51 0.28
C VAL A 460 25.24 22.18 -1.21
N ILE A 461 26.46 22.21 -1.75
CA ILE A 461 26.70 21.95 -3.18
C ILE A 461 26.45 20.46 -3.52
N GLY A 462 26.89 19.55 -2.67
CA GLY A 462 26.66 18.11 -2.81
C GLY A 462 25.17 17.76 -2.80
N ASN A 463 24.38 18.41 -1.95
CA ASN A 463 22.93 18.24 -1.91
C ASN A 463 22.23 18.68 -3.20
N LEU A 464 22.81 19.57 -4.02
CA LEU A 464 22.25 19.88 -5.34
C LEU A 464 22.23 18.64 -6.24
N ALA A 465 23.27 17.82 -6.14
CA ALA A 465 23.45 16.58 -6.89
C ALA A 465 23.11 15.34 -6.06
N LYS A 466 22.31 15.47 -4.97
CA LYS A 466 21.94 14.48 -3.94
C LYS A 466 22.10 12.98 -4.33
N ASP A 467 21.52 12.59 -5.46
CA ASP A 467 21.51 11.21 -5.96
C ASP A 467 22.90 10.67 -6.35
N ASN A 468 23.81 11.58 -6.70
CA ASN A 468 25.16 11.36 -7.25
C ASN A 468 26.27 11.92 -6.35
N TYR A 469 25.95 12.40 -5.14
CA TYR A 469 26.93 12.90 -4.18
C TYR A 469 27.29 11.83 -3.15
N ILE A 470 28.59 11.67 -2.90
CA ILE A 470 29.12 10.75 -1.89
C ILE A 470 30.07 11.56 -1.02
N LEU A 471 29.80 11.57 0.30
CA LEU A 471 30.74 12.06 1.30
C LEU A 471 31.54 10.84 1.80
N THR A 472 32.85 10.85 1.59
CA THR A 472 33.75 9.71 1.92
C THR A 472 34.55 9.91 3.21
N ALA A 473 34.29 10.99 3.94
CA ALA A 473 34.95 11.30 5.21
C ALA A 473 33.90 11.39 6.32
N GLU A 474 34.01 10.50 7.30
CA GLU A 474 33.43 10.65 8.65
C GLU A 474 34.50 11.18 9.60
#